data_AF-C9JNJ7-F1
#
_entry.id   AF-C9JNJ7-F1
#
_cell.length_a   1.000
_cell.length_b   1.000
_cell.length_c   1.000
_cell.angle_alpha   90.00
_cell.angle_beta   90.00
_cell.angle_gamma   90.00
#
_symmetry.space_group_name_H-M   'P 1'
#
loop_
_entity.id
_entity.type
_entity.pdbx_description
1 polymer ?
#
loop_
_entity_poly.entity_id
_entity_poly.type
_entity_poly.pdbx_seq_one_letter_code
_entity_poly.pdbx_strand_id
1 'polypeptide(L)'
;MAAFGRQMAPPGCRKTSSGLPVILHYGKLKRVLYCCPEIFTMRQQDINDTVRLLKEKCLFTVQQVTKILHSCPSVLREDLGQLEYKFQYAYFRMGIKHPDIVKSEYLQYSLTKIKQRHIYLERLGRYQTPDKKGQTQIPNPLLKDILRVSEAEFLARTACTSVEEFQVFKKLLAREEEESESSTSDD
;
A
#
# COMPACT_ATOMS: atom_id res chain seq x y z
N MET A 1 54.50 41.85 -21.97
CA MET A 1 53.58 41.82 -20.81
C MET A 1 52.17 42.07 -21.32
N ALA A 2 51.40 41.02 -21.57
CA ALA A 2 50.02 41.12 -22.00
C ALA A 2 49.10 41.14 -20.76
N ALA A 3 48.38 42.24 -20.56
CA ALA A 3 47.39 42.37 -19.50
C ALA A 3 46.09 41.68 -19.93
N PHE A 4 45.70 40.63 -19.21
CA PHE A 4 44.45 39.90 -19.39
C PHE A 4 43.27 40.75 -18.88
N GLY A 5 42.26 40.90 -19.74
CA GLY A 5 40.98 41.53 -19.44
C GLY A 5 40.16 40.73 -18.42
N ARG A 6 39.33 41.47 -17.68
CA ARG A 6 38.42 40.97 -16.64
C ARG A 6 37.40 39.97 -17.20
N GLN A 7 37.18 38.88 -16.47
CA GLN A 7 35.94 38.11 -16.56
C GLN A 7 35.19 38.24 -15.24
N MET A 8 34.06 38.95 -15.30
CA MET A 8 33.06 38.98 -14.23
C MET A 8 32.49 37.57 -14.06
N ALA A 9 32.62 37.00 -12.87
CA ALA A 9 31.99 35.72 -12.52
C ALA A 9 30.47 35.92 -12.32
N PRO A 10 29.61 35.02 -12.82
CA PRO A 10 28.17 35.12 -12.60
C PRO A 10 27.84 34.80 -11.13
N PRO A 11 26.75 35.37 -10.58
CA PRO A 11 26.37 35.17 -9.18
C PRO A 11 26.01 33.71 -8.95
N GLY A 12 26.61 33.13 -7.89
CA GLY A 12 26.38 31.76 -7.49
C GLY A 12 24.90 31.46 -7.29
N CYS A 13 24.36 30.55 -8.08
CA CYS A 13 23.10 29.90 -7.82
C CYS A 13 23.14 29.31 -6.41
N ARG A 14 22.38 29.90 -5.49
CA ARG A 14 22.03 29.30 -4.21
C ARG A 14 21.44 27.92 -4.51
N LYS A 15 22.13 26.86 -4.06
CA LYS A 15 21.60 25.51 -4.06
C LYS A 15 20.41 25.48 -3.09
N THR A 16 19.21 25.73 -3.59
CA THR A 16 18.00 25.38 -2.85
C THR A 16 17.97 23.87 -2.76
N SER A 17 18.21 23.35 -1.56
CA SER A 17 17.97 21.96 -1.19
C SER A 17 16.47 21.68 -1.21
N SER A 18 15.86 21.68 -2.39
CA SER A 18 14.52 21.15 -2.64
C SER A 18 14.68 19.86 -3.42
N GLY A 19 15.23 18.86 -2.74
CA GLY A 19 15.22 17.49 -3.22
C GLY A 19 13.78 17.02 -3.23
N LEU A 20 13.07 17.26 -4.34
CA LEU A 20 12.18 16.22 -4.86
C LEU A 20 12.97 14.92 -4.73
N PRO A 21 12.51 13.94 -3.97
CA PRO A 21 13.23 12.69 -3.90
C PRO A 21 13.42 12.25 -5.35
N VAL A 22 14.67 11.95 -5.70
CA VAL A 22 15.14 11.42 -7.00
C VAL A 22 14.51 10.03 -7.29
N ILE A 23 13.35 9.75 -6.73
CA ILE A 23 12.62 8.49 -6.63
C ILE A 23 11.90 8.14 -7.93
N LEU A 24 11.70 9.11 -8.83
CA LEU A 24 10.99 8.91 -10.10
C LEU A 24 11.91 9.18 -11.29
N HIS A 25 12.87 8.27 -11.53
CA HIS A 25 13.61 8.28 -12.80
C HIS A 25 12.65 8.15 -13.99
N TYR A 26 12.85 9.01 -14.99
CA TYR A 26 12.00 9.29 -16.17
C TYR A 26 11.46 8.08 -16.97
N GLY A 27 12.01 6.86 -16.80
CA GLY A 27 11.56 5.66 -17.50
C GLY A 27 10.40 4.90 -16.83
N LYS A 28 10.08 5.20 -15.56
CA LYS A 28 9.16 4.39 -14.74
C LYS A 28 7.90 5.13 -14.28
N LEU A 29 7.64 6.31 -14.83
CA LEU A 29 6.49 7.12 -14.44
C LEU A 29 5.17 6.72 -15.12
N LYS A 30 5.19 5.91 -16.19
CA LYS A 30 3.96 5.61 -16.98
C LYS A 30 2.77 5.15 -16.13
N ARG A 31 2.99 4.22 -15.19
CA ARG A 31 1.92 3.74 -14.29
C ARG A 31 1.46 4.82 -13.32
N VAL A 32 2.40 5.58 -12.75
CA VAL A 32 2.08 6.69 -11.84
C VAL A 32 1.26 7.75 -12.57
N LEU A 33 1.66 8.15 -13.78
CA LEU A 33 0.95 9.14 -14.59
C LEU A 33 -0.44 8.68 -15.02
N TYR A 34 -0.60 7.39 -15.32
CA TYR A 34 -1.90 6.84 -15.68
C TYR A 34 -2.84 6.71 -14.47
N CYS A 35 -2.34 6.26 -13.31
CA CYS A 35 -3.16 5.99 -12.13
C CYS A 35 -3.27 7.17 -11.14
N CYS A 36 -2.39 8.16 -11.24
CA CYS A 36 -2.26 9.31 -10.34
C CYS A 36 -1.65 10.51 -11.10
N PRO A 37 -2.37 11.08 -12.09
CA PRO A 37 -1.92 12.27 -12.79
C PRO A 37 -1.80 13.49 -11.84
N GLU A 38 -2.54 13.48 -10.74
CA GLU A 38 -2.53 14.55 -9.74
C GLU A 38 -1.20 14.67 -9.01
N ILE A 39 -0.29 13.71 -9.15
CA ILE A 39 1.06 13.75 -8.58
C ILE A 39 1.80 15.07 -8.84
N PHE A 40 1.54 15.72 -9.99
CA PHE A 40 2.14 17.01 -10.36
C PHE A 40 1.46 18.22 -9.71
N THR A 41 0.23 18.07 -9.25
CA THR A 41 -0.57 19.12 -8.61
C THR A 41 -0.68 18.96 -7.10
N MET A 42 -0.30 17.80 -6.56
CA MET A 42 -0.29 17.51 -5.13
C MET A 42 0.69 18.41 -4.39
N ARG A 43 0.36 18.75 -3.13
CA ARG A 43 1.31 19.48 -2.29
C ARG A 43 2.48 18.57 -1.96
N GLN A 44 3.68 19.13 -2.06
CA GLN A 44 4.90 18.40 -1.70
C GLN A 44 4.86 17.87 -0.27
N GLN A 45 4.18 18.59 0.63
CA GLN A 45 3.98 18.19 2.02
C GLN A 45 3.20 16.87 2.13
N ASP A 46 2.10 16.71 1.36
CA ASP A 46 1.26 15.50 1.42
C ASP A 46 2.08 14.26 1.00
N ILE A 47 2.88 14.40 -0.07
CA ILE A 47 3.79 13.34 -0.53
C ILE A 47 4.83 13.01 0.55
N ASN A 48 5.42 14.04 1.17
CA ASN A 48 6.43 13.86 2.22
C ASN A 48 5.84 13.18 3.46
N ASP A 49 4.61 13.50 3.84
CA ASP A 49 3.93 12.90 4.97
C ASP A 49 3.61 11.42 4.73
N THR A 50 3.17 11.04 3.53
CA THR A 50 3.04 9.63 3.14
C THR A 50 4.39 8.89 3.18
N VAL A 51 5.46 9.50 2.65
CA VAL A 51 6.81 8.90 2.69
C VAL A 51 7.29 8.73 4.13
N ARG A 52 7.06 9.73 4.97
CA ARG A 52 7.43 9.72 6.40
C ARG A 52 6.68 8.62 7.13
N LEU A 53 5.37 8.51 6.92
CA LEU A 53 4.54 7.44 7.48
C LEU A 53 5.09 6.06 7.12
N LEU A 54 5.32 5.81 5.83
CA LEU A 54 5.79 4.51 5.35
C LEU A 54 7.18 4.15 5.89
N LYS A 55 8.07 5.12 6.07
CA LYS A 55 9.42 4.89 6.60
C LYS A 55 9.46 4.75 8.11
N GLU A 56 8.84 5.68 8.84
CA GLU A 56 9.03 5.84 10.28
C GLU A 56 8.03 5.01 11.08
N LYS A 57 6.77 4.95 10.64
CA LYS A 57 5.74 4.16 11.34
C LYS A 57 5.62 2.74 10.79
N CYS A 58 5.63 2.59 9.47
CA CYS A 58 5.51 1.27 8.84
C CYS A 58 6.87 0.56 8.66
N LEU A 59 7.99 1.22 8.95
CA LEU A 59 9.34 0.65 8.91
C LEU A 59 9.77 0.08 7.55
N PHE A 60 9.24 0.60 6.44
CA PHE A 60 9.72 0.25 5.10
C PHE A 60 11.08 0.90 4.83
N THR A 61 11.96 0.18 4.14
CA THR A 61 13.22 0.75 3.66
C THR A 61 12.97 1.78 2.55
N VAL A 62 13.93 2.68 2.31
CA VAL A 62 13.83 3.68 1.22
C VAL A 62 13.58 3.03 -0.14
N GLN A 63 14.17 1.86 -0.39
CA GLN A 63 13.96 1.11 -1.62
C GLN A 63 12.53 0.55 -1.72
N GLN A 64 11.99 0.03 -0.61
CA GLN A 64 10.61 -0.46 -0.54
C GLN A 64 9.61 0.68 -0.73
N VAL A 65 9.82 1.83 -0.07
CA VAL A 65 8.95 3.01 -0.25
C VAL A 65 8.96 3.47 -1.70
N THR A 66 10.14 3.56 -2.34
CA THR A 66 10.25 3.87 -3.77
C THR A 66 9.44 2.90 -4.63
N LYS A 67 9.52 1.60 -4.32
CA LYS A 67 8.76 0.58 -5.04
C LYS A 67 7.26 0.71 -4.82
N ILE A 68 6.81 0.99 -3.58
CA ILE A 68 5.41 1.20 -3.22
C ILE A 68 4.84 2.40 -3.98
N LEU A 69 5.52 3.55 -3.97
CA LEU A 69 5.04 4.75 -4.68
C LEU A 69 4.89 4.51 -6.19
N HIS A 70 5.77 3.70 -6.76
CA HIS A 70 5.72 3.32 -8.17
C HIS A 70 4.59 2.31 -8.48
N SER A 71 4.43 1.25 -7.66
CA SER A 71 3.47 0.17 -7.94
C SER A 71 2.06 0.45 -7.44
N CYS A 72 1.93 1.25 -6.37
CA CYS A 72 0.69 1.55 -5.68
C CYS A 72 0.50 3.09 -5.57
N PRO A 73 0.36 3.86 -6.66
CA PRO A 73 0.22 5.32 -6.57
C PRO A 73 -1.00 5.79 -5.76
N SER A 74 -1.99 4.91 -5.56
CA SER A 74 -3.19 5.18 -4.76
C SER A 74 -2.90 5.53 -3.30
N VAL A 75 -1.75 5.11 -2.75
CA VAL A 75 -1.38 5.39 -1.35
C VAL A 75 -1.23 6.89 -1.07
N LEU A 76 -0.98 7.69 -2.11
CA LEU A 76 -0.83 9.14 -1.97
C LEU A 76 -2.18 9.85 -1.80
N ARG A 77 -3.28 9.21 -2.22
CA ARG A 77 -4.65 9.75 -2.11
C ARG A 77 -5.39 9.23 -0.89
N GLU A 78 -4.79 8.30 -0.15
CA GLU A 78 -5.40 7.66 0.99
C GLU A 78 -5.14 8.47 2.25
N ASP A 79 -6.11 8.48 3.17
CA ASP A 79 -5.90 9.03 4.50
C ASP A 79 -4.72 8.33 5.19
N LEU A 80 -3.88 9.10 5.89
CA LEU A 80 -2.66 8.59 6.51
C LEU A 80 -2.97 7.56 7.62
N GLY A 81 -4.04 7.78 8.39
CA GLY A 81 -4.49 6.84 9.42
C GLY A 81 -4.99 5.53 8.80
N GLN A 82 -5.79 5.62 7.73
CA GLN A 82 -6.26 4.45 6.99
C GLN A 82 -5.13 3.67 6.33
N LEU A 83 -4.14 4.36 5.76
CA LEU A 83 -2.95 3.73 5.18
C LEU A 83 -2.10 3.01 6.24
N GLU A 84 -1.93 3.65 7.41
CA GLU A 84 -1.25 3.05 8.56
C GLU A 84 -1.99 1.78 9.03
N TYR A 85 -3.31 1.87 9.24
CA TYR A 85 -4.14 0.75 9.67
C TYR A 85 -4.14 -0.39 8.64
N LYS A 86 -4.17 -0.07 7.34
CA LYS A 86 -4.06 -1.07 6.28
C LYS A 86 -2.72 -1.80 6.30
N PHE A 87 -1.62 -1.11 6.56
CA PHE A 87 -0.33 -1.76 6.79
C PHE A 87 -0.36 -2.66 8.04
N GLN A 88 -0.89 -2.16 9.16
CA GLN A 88 -1.01 -2.91 10.40
C GLN A 88 -1.84 -4.18 10.21
N TYR A 89 -2.94 -4.12 9.46
CA TYR A 89 -3.76 -5.28 9.11
C TYR A 89 -2.93 -6.32 8.33
N ALA A 90 -2.15 -5.91 7.34
CA ALA A 90 -1.26 -6.81 6.61
C ALA A 90 -0.23 -7.48 7.54
N TYR A 91 0.43 -6.68 8.38
CA TYR A 91 1.58 -7.11 9.14
C TYR A 91 1.21 -7.92 10.39
N PHE A 92 0.24 -7.45 11.17
CA PHE A 92 -0.16 -8.07 12.43
C PHE A 92 -1.32 -9.05 12.24
N ARG A 93 -2.35 -8.68 11.46
CA ARG A 93 -3.57 -9.49 11.34
C ARG A 93 -3.44 -10.61 10.31
N MET A 94 -2.76 -10.37 9.19
CA MET A 94 -2.51 -11.37 8.15
C MET A 94 -1.13 -12.04 8.28
N GLY A 95 -0.22 -11.46 9.07
CA GLY A 95 1.15 -11.98 9.29
C GLY A 95 2.10 -11.81 8.10
N ILE A 96 1.83 -10.88 7.18
CA ILE A 96 2.61 -10.66 5.96
C ILE A 96 3.82 -9.77 6.26
N LYS A 97 5.02 -10.15 5.81
CA LYS A 97 6.25 -9.37 6.00
C LYS A 97 6.43 -8.29 4.92
N HIS A 98 7.19 -7.24 5.23
CA HIS A 98 7.42 -6.09 4.34
C HIS A 98 7.77 -6.45 2.89
N PRO A 99 8.68 -7.40 2.61
CA PRO A 99 9.01 -7.76 1.22
C PRO A 99 7.80 -8.27 0.44
N ASP A 100 6.93 -9.06 1.07
CA ASP A 100 5.74 -9.64 0.43
C ASP A 100 4.61 -8.63 0.28
N ILE A 101 4.46 -7.69 1.23
CA ILE A 101 3.54 -6.54 1.08
C ILE A 101 3.90 -5.74 -0.17
N VAL A 102 5.19 -5.45 -0.36
CA VAL A 102 5.71 -4.67 -1.51
C VAL A 102 5.58 -5.46 -2.81
N LYS A 103 6.00 -6.74 -2.81
CA LYS A 103 6.02 -7.61 -3.99
C LYS A 103 4.61 -7.89 -4.54
N SER A 104 3.63 -8.03 -3.66
CA SER A 104 2.24 -8.29 -4.03
C SER A 104 1.45 -7.04 -4.45
N GLU A 105 2.06 -5.85 -4.33
CA GLU A 105 1.40 -4.57 -4.53
C GLU A 105 0.16 -4.41 -3.60
N TYR A 106 0.23 -4.97 -2.39
CA TYR A 106 -0.88 -5.07 -1.45
C TYR A 106 -1.56 -3.73 -1.16
N LEU A 107 -0.78 -2.66 -1.01
CA LEU A 107 -1.28 -1.35 -0.61
C LEU A 107 -2.15 -0.66 -1.69
N GLN A 108 -2.19 -1.20 -2.93
CA GLN A 108 -3.07 -0.66 -3.97
C GLN A 108 -4.55 -1.03 -3.79
N TYR A 109 -4.84 -2.07 -3.00
CA TYR A 109 -6.22 -2.54 -2.79
C TYR A 109 -6.88 -1.78 -1.63
N SER A 110 -8.20 -1.62 -1.71
CA SER A 110 -8.98 -1.06 -0.60
C SER A 110 -8.98 -2.00 0.59
N LEU A 111 -9.02 -1.43 1.80
CA LEU A 111 -9.08 -2.20 3.03
C LEU A 111 -10.33 -3.10 3.08
N THR A 112 -11.48 -2.61 2.60
CA THR A 112 -12.71 -3.39 2.48
C THR A 112 -12.51 -4.66 1.64
N LYS A 113 -11.88 -4.56 0.46
CA LYS A 113 -11.59 -5.73 -0.39
C LYS A 113 -10.66 -6.71 0.30
N ILE A 114 -9.64 -6.19 0.98
CA ILE A 114 -8.67 -6.99 1.74
C ILE A 114 -9.39 -7.78 2.83
N LYS A 115 -10.15 -7.10 3.70
CA LYS A 115 -10.87 -7.72 4.82
C LYS A 115 -11.89 -8.75 4.31
N GLN A 116 -12.69 -8.40 3.31
CA GLN A 116 -13.67 -9.32 2.72
C GLN A 116 -13.04 -10.62 2.24
N ARG A 117 -11.92 -10.56 1.49
CA ARG A 117 -11.29 -11.78 0.95
C ARG A 117 -10.50 -12.55 2.01
N HIS A 118 -9.78 -11.84 2.88
CA HIS A 118 -8.97 -12.47 3.92
C HIS A 118 -9.83 -13.17 4.97
N ILE A 119 -10.80 -12.46 5.56
CA ILE A 119 -11.65 -13.01 6.63
C ILE A 119 -12.50 -14.15 6.10
N TYR A 120 -12.96 -14.06 4.85
CA TYR A 120 -13.69 -15.15 4.22
C TYR A 120 -12.83 -16.42 4.11
N LEU A 121 -11.60 -16.32 3.60
CA LEU A 121 -10.69 -17.47 3.54
C LEU A 121 -10.34 -18.01 4.94
N GLU A 122 -10.18 -17.15 5.93
CA GLU A 122 -9.93 -17.57 7.30
C GLU A 122 -11.09 -18.36 7.88
N ARG A 123 -12.34 -17.89 7.73
CA ARG A 123 -13.54 -18.60 8.18
C ARG A 123 -13.78 -19.91 7.43
N LEU A 124 -13.30 -20.02 6.19
CA LEU A 124 -13.28 -21.27 5.41
C LEU A 124 -12.14 -22.21 5.80
N GLY A 125 -11.22 -21.81 6.69
CA GLY A 125 -10.01 -22.58 7.02
C GLY A 125 -8.98 -22.63 5.88
N ARG A 126 -9.10 -21.76 4.87
CA ARG A 126 -8.22 -21.66 3.70
C ARG A 126 -7.13 -20.60 3.82
N TYR A 127 -7.17 -19.81 4.89
CA TYR A 127 -6.09 -18.92 5.27
C TYR A 127 -5.83 -19.07 6.76
N GLN A 128 -4.58 -19.29 7.13
CA GLN A 128 -4.12 -19.36 8.50
C GLN A 128 -3.15 -18.22 8.76
N THR A 129 -3.36 -17.42 9.81
CA THR A 129 -2.37 -16.42 10.21
C THR A 129 -1.05 -17.14 10.58
N PRO A 130 0.09 -16.80 9.94
CA PRO A 130 1.36 -17.44 10.24
C PRO A 130 1.76 -17.35 11.71
N ASP A 131 2.40 -18.39 12.23
CA ASP A 131 2.91 -18.42 13.60
C ASP A 131 4.10 -17.46 13.81
N LYS A 132 4.70 -17.47 15.01
CA LYS A 132 5.85 -16.61 15.34
C LYS A 132 7.07 -16.86 14.43
N LYS A 133 7.17 -18.03 13.80
CA LYS A 133 8.23 -18.40 12.85
C LYS A 133 7.82 -18.13 11.40
N GLY A 134 6.62 -17.60 11.16
CA GLY A 134 6.08 -17.36 9.83
C GLY A 134 5.57 -18.61 9.13
N GLN A 135 5.25 -19.67 9.88
CA GLN A 135 4.80 -20.96 9.35
C GLN A 135 3.29 -21.13 9.51
N THR A 136 2.69 -21.90 8.60
CA THR A 136 1.30 -22.36 8.66
C THR A 136 1.28 -23.87 8.51
N GLN A 137 0.21 -24.52 9.00
CA GLN A 137 0.06 -25.98 8.86
C GLN A 137 -0.16 -26.36 7.39
N ILE A 138 -0.98 -25.56 6.71
CA ILE A 138 -1.23 -25.65 5.27
C ILE A 138 -0.74 -24.34 4.65
N PRO A 139 0.07 -24.37 3.57
CA PRO A 139 0.50 -23.15 2.90
C PRO A 139 -0.68 -22.29 2.47
N ASN A 140 -0.67 -21.01 2.85
CA ASN A 140 -1.70 -20.07 2.42
C ASN A 140 -1.65 -19.84 0.90
N PRO A 141 -2.79 -19.50 0.26
CA PRO A 141 -2.81 -19.03 -1.11
C PRO A 141 -1.92 -17.78 -1.30
N LEU A 142 -1.37 -17.62 -2.51
CA LEU A 142 -0.54 -16.46 -2.82
C LEU A 142 -1.38 -15.19 -2.80
N LEU A 143 -0.81 -14.07 -2.32
CA LEU A 143 -1.53 -12.79 -2.24
C LEU A 143 -2.07 -12.30 -3.60
N LYS A 144 -1.41 -12.65 -4.71
CA LYS A 144 -1.93 -12.35 -6.05
C LYS A 144 -3.22 -13.10 -6.37
N ASP A 145 -3.34 -14.34 -5.91
CA ASP A 145 -4.52 -15.20 -6.14
C ASP A 145 -5.65 -14.82 -5.15
N ILE A 146 -5.31 -14.14 -4.06
CA ILE A 146 -6.29 -13.54 -3.15
C ILE A 146 -6.76 -12.18 -3.65
N LEU A 147 -5.87 -11.24 -3.99
CA LEU A 147 -6.23 -9.81 -4.15
C LEU A 147 -6.18 -9.32 -5.60
N ARG A 148 -5.28 -9.83 -6.43
CA ARG A 148 -5.08 -9.31 -7.80
C ARG A 148 -6.14 -9.80 -8.76
N VAL A 149 -6.56 -11.05 -8.61
CA VAL A 149 -7.55 -11.70 -9.48
C VAL A 149 -8.95 -11.09 -9.33
N SER A 150 -9.80 -11.34 -10.32
CA SER A 150 -11.22 -10.97 -10.29
C SER A 150 -11.96 -11.64 -9.12
N GLU A 151 -13.14 -11.13 -8.75
CA GLU A 151 -13.98 -11.80 -7.72
C GLU A 151 -14.38 -13.21 -8.16
N ALA A 152 -14.77 -13.39 -9.43
CA ALA A 152 -15.11 -14.70 -9.98
C ALA A 152 -13.93 -15.69 -9.92
N GLU A 153 -12.72 -15.26 -10.28
CA GLU A 153 -11.54 -16.13 -10.23
C GLU A 153 -11.12 -16.44 -8.78
N PHE A 154 -11.18 -15.47 -7.88
CA PHE A 154 -10.96 -15.67 -6.44
C PHE A 154 -11.90 -16.76 -5.89
N LEU A 155 -13.19 -16.67 -6.20
CA LEU A 155 -14.19 -17.63 -5.74
C LEU A 155 -14.02 -19.01 -6.36
N ALA A 156 -13.75 -19.08 -7.67
CA ALA A 156 -13.62 -20.34 -8.38
C ALA A 156 -12.33 -21.11 -8.01
N ARG A 157 -11.22 -20.40 -7.76
CA ARG A 157 -9.89 -21.03 -7.64
C ARG A 157 -9.27 -20.96 -6.26
N THR A 158 -9.71 -20.03 -5.41
CA THR A 158 -9.07 -19.77 -4.11
C THR A 158 -10.02 -20.04 -2.95
N ALA A 159 -11.22 -19.46 -2.97
CA ALA A 159 -12.23 -19.73 -1.94
C ALA A 159 -12.96 -21.07 -2.19
N CYS A 160 -13.12 -21.44 -3.46
CA CYS A 160 -13.89 -22.60 -3.92
C CYS A 160 -15.34 -22.59 -3.39
N THR A 161 -16.01 -21.46 -3.54
CA THR A 161 -17.39 -21.22 -3.09
C THR A 161 -18.20 -20.49 -4.17
N SER A 162 -19.51 -20.40 -3.98
CA SER A 162 -20.42 -19.70 -4.88
C SER A 162 -20.35 -18.18 -4.74
N VAL A 163 -20.84 -17.47 -5.77
CA VAL A 163 -20.92 -16.00 -5.75
C VAL A 163 -21.93 -15.53 -4.71
N GLU A 164 -23.03 -16.26 -4.56
CA GLU A 164 -24.13 -15.99 -3.66
C GLU A 164 -23.67 -16.05 -2.20
N GLU A 165 -22.93 -17.09 -1.82
CA GLU A 165 -22.35 -17.24 -0.48
C GLU A 165 -21.43 -16.06 -0.14
N PHE A 166 -20.60 -15.62 -1.09
CA PHE A 166 -19.72 -14.49 -0.86
C PHE A 166 -20.48 -13.15 -0.80
N GLN A 167 -21.55 -12.94 -1.57
CA GLN A 167 -22.37 -11.73 -1.45
C GLN A 167 -23.05 -11.66 -0.07
N VAL A 168 -23.59 -12.77 0.42
CA VAL A 168 -24.18 -12.84 1.75
C VAL A 168 -23.12 -12.56 2.81
N PHE A 169 -21.94 -13.17 2.69
CA PHE A 169 -20.82 -12.92 3.60
C PHE A 169 -20.42 -11.44 3.64
N LYS A 170 -20.31 -10.76 2.50
CA LYS A 170 -19.95 -9.32 2.46
C LYS A 170 -20.94 -8.46 3.26
N LYS A 171 -22.25 -8.78 3.21
CA LYS A 171 -23.28 -8.07 3.98
C LYS A 171 -23.17 -8.34 5.48
N LEU A 172 -22.93 -9.60 5.86
CA LEU A 172 -22.75 -9.98 7.26
C LEU A 172 -21.51 -9.31 7.85
N LEU A 173 -20.39 -9.34 7.13
CA LEU A 173 -19.15 -8.70 7.58
C LEU A 173 -19.31 -7.18 7.73
N ALA A 174 -19.99 -6.50 6.80
CA ALA A 174 -20.23 -5.06 6.92
C ALA A 174 -20.99 -4.71 8.19
N ARG A 175 -22.04 -5.48 8.52
CA ARG A 175 -22.81 -5.30 9.77
C ARG A 175 -21.97 -5.55 11.02
N GLU A 176 -21.15 -6.60 11.02
CA GLU A 176 -20.25 -6.89 12.15
C GLU A 176 -19.25 -5.74 12.41
N GLU A 177 -18.77 -5.08 11.35
CA GLU A 177 -17.87 -3.93 11.48
C GLU A 177 -18.59 -2.70 12.07
N GLU A 178 -19.79 -2.39 11.58
CA GLU A 178 -20.63 -1.30 12.10
C GLU A 178 -20.95 -1.47 13.60
N GLU A 179 -21.31 -2.69 14.02
CA GLU A 179 -21.59 -3.02 15.42
C GLU A 179 -20.34 -2.87 16.30
N SER A 180 -19.17 -3.30 15.79
CA SER A 180 -17.90 -3.18 16.53
C SER A 180 -17.40 -1.75 16.69
N GLU A 181 -17.65 -0.87 15.72
CA GLU A 181 -17.26 0.54 15.79
C GLU A 181 -18.16 1.31 16.77
N SER A 182 -19.47 1.04 16.77
CA SER A 182 -20.43 1.71 17.65
C SER A 182 -20.22 1.42 19.14
N SER A 183 -19.68 0.25 19.49
CA SER A 183 -19.42 -0.15 20.88
C SER A 183 -18.16 0.48 21.49
N THR A 184 -17.32 1.14 20.69
CA THR A 184 -16.07 1.79 21.17
C THR A 184 -16.21 3.28 21.48
N SER A 185 -17.40 3.85 21.27
CA SER A 185 -17.70 5.29 21.46
C SER A 185 -18.43 5.63 22.76
N ASP A 186 -18.78 4.65 23.59
CA ASP A 186 -19.59 4.82 24.81
C ASP A 186 -18.83 4.63 26.14
N ASP A 187 -17.48 4.59 26.13
CA ASP A 187 -16.61 4.53 27.33
C ASP A 187 -15.75 5.80 27.53
#